data_AF-A0A3B9T4W2-F1
#
_entry.id   AF-A0A3B9T4W2-F1
#
_cell.length_a   1.000
_cell.length_b   1.000
_cell.length_c   1.000
_cell.angle_alpha   90.00
_cell.angle_beta   90.00
_cell.angle_gamma   90.00
#
_symmetry.space_group_name_H-M   'P 1'
#
loop_
_entity.id
_entity.type
_entity.pdbx_description
1 polymer ?
#
loop_
_entity_poly.entity_id
_entity_poly.type
_entity_poly.pdbx_seq_one_letter_code
_entity_poly.pdbx_strand_id
1 'polypeptide(L)'
;MSRHDLIFRYTASKIAYIESIRTQSAGRAMLANMRRGVGKAPGELPELWGLIFDRMPEKLLGNQVHSDAEWAVYSALTLYALHQQGSEESVQAADISVGSAAACLVKSEDDTDRILKRLNLVATAVSQADLAYHLRGLIQLLKG
;
A
#
# COMPACT_ATOMS: atom_id res chain seq x y z
N MET A 1 -21.84 -3.30 8.83
CA MET A 1 -20.40 -3.20 8.50
C MET A 1 -20.27 -2.70 7.07
N SER A 2 -19.58 -1.59 6.86
CA SER A 2 -19.48 -0.94 5.55
C SER A 2 -18.50 -1.68 4.61
N ARG A 3 -18.54 -1.36 3.31
CA ARG A 3 -17.56 -1.86 2.34
C ARG A 3 -16.14 -1.41 2.69
N HIS A 4 -15.98 -0.15 3.13
CA HIS A 4 -14.68 0.38 3.57
C HIS A 4 -14.13 -0.37 4.80
N ASP A 5 -14.97 -0.67 5.80
CA ASP A 5 -14.55 -1.44 6.99
C ASP A 5 -14.02 -2.82 6.61
N LEU A 6 -14.65 -3.45 5.61
CA LEU A 6 -14.24 -4.76 5.12
C LEU A 6 -12.90 -4.73 4.40
N ILE A 7 -12.70 -3.74 3.54
CA ILE A 7 -11.42 -3.50 2.86
C ILE A 7 -10.34 -3.28 3.92
N PHE A 8 -10.58 -2.38 4.87
CA PHE A 8 -9.63 -2.07 5.93
C PHE A 8 -9.27 -3.30 6.76
N ARG A 9 -10.27 -4.04 7.27
CA ARG A 9 -10.03 -5.24 8.10
C ARG A 9 -9.28 -6.32 7.32
N TYR A 10 -9.64 -6.53 6.05
CA TYR A 10 -8.96 -7.50 5.20
C TYR A 10 -7.49 -7.11 5.00
N THR A 11 -7.21 -5.88 4.54
CA THR A 11 -5.85 -5.38 4.37
C THR A 11 -5.04 -5.43 5.66
N ALA A 12 -5.61 -4.99 6.78
CA ALA A 12 -4.95 -5.00 8.08
C ALA A 12 -4.59 -6.43 8.52
N SER A 13 -5.49 -7.40 8.31
CA SER A 13 -5.20 -8.82 8.59
C SER A 13 -4.06 -9.39 7.74
N LYS A 14 -3.96 -8.98 6.47
CA LYS A 14 -2.87 -9.36 5.58
C LYS A 14 -1.54 -8.75 6.03
N ILE A 15 -1.52 -7.46 6.39
CA ILE A 15 -0.33 -6.80 6.94
C ILE A 15 0.10 -7.49 8.24
N ALA A 16 -0.83 -7.75 9.17
CA ALA A 16 -0.53 -8.44 10.43
C ALA A 16 0.05 -9.86 10.20
N TYR A 17 -0.48 -10.59 9.23
CA TYR A 17 0.08 -11.88 8.84
C TYR A 17 1.51 -11.73 8.31
N ILE A 18 1.76 -10.79 7.39
CA ILE A 18 3.09 -10.54 6.84
C ILE A 18 4.08 -10.16 7.93
N GLU A 19 3.69 -9.26 8.85
CA GLU A 19 4.49 -8.86 10.01
C GLU A 19 4.89 -10.08 10.86
N SER A 20 3.95 -10.99 11.14
CA SER A 20 4.21 -12.18 11.96
C SER A 20 5.28 -13.12 11.38
N ILE A 21 5.52 -13.05 10.07
CA ILE A 21 6.50 -13.89 9.36
C ILE A 21 7.63 -13.10 8.70
N ARG A 22 7.69 -11.76 8.83
CA ARG A 22 8.55 -10.91 7.96
C ARG A 22 10.04 -11.21 8.06
N THR A 23 10.48 -11.67 9.23
CA THR A 23 11.90 -12.01 9.51
C THR A 23 12.27 -13.40 9.01
N GLN A 24 11.28 -14.25 8.72
CA GLN A 24 11.47 -15.61 8.19
C GLN A 24 11.75 -15.57 6.68
N SER A 25 12.34 -16.65 6.14
CA SER A 25 12.62 -16.78 4.70
C SER A 25 11.36 -16.61 3.84
N ALA A 26 10.24 -17.20 4.27
CA ALA A 26 8.95 -17.08 3.60
C ALA A 26 8.44 -15.63 3.56
N GLY A 27 8.50 -14.91 4.69
CA GLY A 27 8.08 -13.50 4.74
C GLY A 27 8.97 -12.60 3.88
N ARG A 28 10.28 -12.82 3.87
CA ARG A 28 11.22 -12.10 2.99
C ARG A 28 10.91 -12.33 1.51
N ALA A 29 10.61 -13.56 1.12
CA ALA A 29 10.21 -13.91 -0.24
C ALA A 29 8.86 -13.28 -0.61
N MET A 30 7.87 -13.31 0.29
CA MET A 30 6.56 -12.69 0.14
C MET A 30 6.68 -11.17 -0.10
N LEU A 31 7.43 -10.47 0.74
CA LEU A 31 7.70 -9.03 0.59
C LEU A 31 8.44 -8.74 -0.72
N ALA A 32 9.42 -9.58 -1.10
CA ALA A 32 10.13 -9.43 -2.38
C ALA A 32 9.22 -9.58 -3.59
N ASN A 33 8.32 -10.56 -3.56
CA ASN A 33 7.32 -10.75 -4.61
C ASN A 33 6.35 -9.57 -4.69
N MET A 34 5.80 -9.11 -3.56
CA MET A 34 4.90 -7.96 -3.53
C MET A 34 5.53 -6.69 -4.10
N ARG A 35 6.83 -6.45 -3.84
CA ARG A 35 7.54 -5.31 -4.43
C ARG A 35 7.54 -5.30 -5.96
N ARG A 36 7.49 -6.46 -6.62
CA ARG A 36 7.42 -6.55 -8.10
C ARG A 36 6.08 -6.02 -8.64
N GLY A 37 5.04 -5.97 -7.81
CA GLY A 37 3.72 -5.43 -8.14
C GLY A 37 3.59 -3.91 -7.96
N VAL A 38 4.60 -3.23 -7.42
CA VAL A 38 4.51 -1.78 -7.21
C VAL A 38 4.38 -1.05 -8.56
N GLY A 39 3.31 -0.26 -8.70
CA GLY A 39 3.01 0.49 -9.92
C GLY A 39 2.36 -0.35 -11.03
N LYS A 40 1.93 -1.57 -10.71
CA LYS A 40 1.15 -2.44 -11.60
C LYS A 40 -0.31 -2.47 -11.19
N ALA A 41 -1.18 -2.78 -12.13
CA ALA A 41 -2.60 -2.99 -11.85
C ALA A 41 -2.86 -4.37 -11.24
N PRO A 42 -3.93 -4.53 -10.42
CA PRO A 42 -4.40 -5.84 -9.99
C PRO A 42 -4.61 -6.77 -11.19
N GLY A 43 -4.00 -7.96 -11.14
CA GLY A 43 -4.07 -8.96 -12.21
C GLY A 43 -2.90 -8.95 -13.21
N GLU A 44 -2.09 -7.89 -13.28
CA GLU A 44 -0.92 -7.86 -14.19
C GLU A 44 0.20 -8.82 -13.78
N LEU A 45 0.25 -9.20 -12.49
CA LEU A 45 1.13 -10.25 -11.97
C LEU A 45 0.26 -11.34 -11.32
N PRO A 46 -0.14 -12.37 -12.09
CA PRO A 46 -0.98 -13.46 -11.60
C PRO A 46 -0.40 -14.16 -10.36
N GLU A 47 0.92 -14.21 -10.22
CA GLU A 47 1.59 -14.82 -9.08
C GLU A 47 1.34 -14.08 -7.75
N LEU A 48 0.90 -12.81 -7.79
CA LEU A 48 0.51 -12.07 -6.59
C LEU A 48 -0.94 -12.29 -6.21
N TRP A 49 -1.76 -12.91 -7.07
CA TRP A 49 -3.19 -13.08 -6.83
C TRP A 49 -3.46 -13.90 -5.57
N GLY A 50 -2.91 -15.12 -5.48
CA GLY A 50 -3.07 -15.97 -4.31
C GLY A 50 -2.43 -15.39 -3.05
N LEU A 51 -1.47 -14.47 -3.21
CA LEU A 51 -0.82 -13.82 -2.08
C LEU A 51 -1.70 -12.71 -1.47
N ILE A 52 -2.23 -11.86 -2.34
CA ILE A 52 -2.95 -10.62 -2.00
C ILE A 52 -4.42 -10.91 -1.75
N PHE A 53 -5.06 -11.72 -2.59
CA PHE A 53 -6.51 -11.89 -2.64
C PHE A 53 -7.01 -13.23 -2.07
N ASP A 54 -6.11 -14.09 -1.55
CA ASP A 54 -6.55 -15.32 -0.86
C ASP A 54 -7.56 -14.98 0.24
N ARG A 55 -8.72 -15.65 0.18
CA ARG A 55 -9.87 -15.46 1.08
C ARG A 55 -10.40 -14.03 1.15
N MET A 56 -10.18 -13.22 0.11
CA MET A 56 -10.87 -11.93 0.00
C MET A 56 -12.38 -12.17 -0.14
N PRO A 57 -13.24 -11.46 0.61
CA PRO A 57 -14.68 -11.61 0.47
C PRO A 57 -15.13 -11.36 -0.98
N GLU A 58 -15.92 -12.28 -1.55
CA GLU A 58 -16.35 -12.22 -2.96
C GLU A 58 -17.01 -10.88 -3.35
N LYS A 59 -17.76 -10.27 -2.44
CA LYS A 59 -18.38 -8.95 -2.66
C LYS A 59 -17.40 -7.77 -2.80
N LEU A 60 -16.11 -8.00 -2.52
CA LEU A 60 -15.05 -7.04 -2.79
C LEU A 60 -14.34 -7.33 -4.12
N LEU A 61 -14.51 -8.51 -4.69
CA LEU A 61 -13.92 -8.87 -5.97
C LEU A 61 -14.77 -8.31 -7.12
N GLY A 62 -14.10 -7.77 -8.13
CA GLY A 62 -14.69 -7.47 -9.41
C GLY A 62 -14.97 -8.76 -10.19
N ASN A 63 -15.83 -8.66 -11.19
CA ASN A 63 -16.17 -9.81 -12.04
C ASN A 63 -15.25 -9.86 -13.28
N GLN A 64 -15.42 -8.92 -14.21
CA GLN A 64 -14.63 -8.86 -15.46
C GLN A 64 -13.45 -7.89 -15.39
N VAL A 65 -13.53 -6.90 -14.50
CA VAL A 65 -12.50 -5.88 -14.27
C VAL A 65 -12.31 -5.78 -12.77
N HIS A 66 -11.07 -5.53 -12.35
CA HIS A 66 -10.74 -5.30 -10.95
C HIS A 66 -11.61 -4.18 -10.35
N SER A 67 -12.04 -4.37 -9.11
CA SER A 67 -12.83 -3.40 -8.37
C SER A 67 -11.94 -2.38 -7.66
N ASP A 68 -12.54 -1.29 -7.19
CA ASP A 68 -11.87 -0.32 -6.31
C ASP A 68 -11.28 -0.97 -5.05
N ALA A 69 -11.93 -2.02 -4.55
CA ALA A 69 -11.47 -2.74 -3.38
C ALA A 69 -10.21 -3.58 -3.70
N GLU A 70 -10.15 -4.19 -4.88
CA GLU A 70 -8.94 -4.90 -5.34
C GLU A 70 -7.78 -3.93 -5.51
N TRP A 71 -8.02 -2.77 -6.12
CA TRP A 71 -7.02 -1.68 -6.19
C TRP A 71 -6.54 -1.26 -4.81
N ALA A 72 -7.46 -0.95 -3.89
CA ALA A 72 -7.11 -0.49 -2.55
C ALA A 72 -6.25 -1.52 -1.79
N VAL A 73 -6.64 -2.79 -1.80
CA VAL A 73 -5.89 -3.88 -1.15
C VAL A 73 -4.53 -4.08 -1.83
N TYR A 74 -4.50 -4.18 -3.16
CA TYR A 74 -3.28 -4.43 -3.92
C TYR A 74 -2.26 -3.30 -3.74
N SER A 75 -2.69 -2.05 -3.92
CA SER A 75 -1.83 -0.88 -3.75
C SER A 75 -1.32 -0.79 -2.30
N ALA A 76 -2.16 -0.98 -1.30
CA ALA A 76 -1.73 -0.93 0.10
C ALA A 76 -0.66 -2.00 0.42
N LEU A 77 -0.86 -3.25 0.00
CA LEU A 77 0.08 -4.35 0.30
C LEU A 77 1.40 -4.21 -0.47
N THR A 78 1.36 -3.80 -1.73
CA THR A 78 2.57 -3.58 -2.54
C THR A 78 3.36 -2.36 -2.06
N LEU A 79 2.67 -1.27 -1.65
CA LEU A 79 3.30 -0.08 -1.05
C LEU A 79 3.87 -0.37 0.34
N TYR A 80 3.18 -1.16 1.16
CA TYR A 80 3.73 -1.63 2.44
C TYR A 80 5.02 -2.44 2.21
N ALA A 81 5.03 -3.37 1.24
CA ALA A 81 6.21 -4.15 0.92
C ALA A 81 7.40 -3.31 0.40
N LEU A 82 7.09 -2.19 -0.29
CA LEU A 82 8.07 -1.19 -0.68
C LEU A 82 8.63 -0.44 0.54
N HIS A 83 7.73 0.07 1.40
CA HIS A 83 8.08 0.85 2.59
C HIS A 83 8.92 0.04 3.57
N GLN A 84 8.56 -1.22 3.80
CA GLN A 84 9.24 -2.13 4.73
C GLN A 84 10.66 -2.54 4.26
N GLN A 85 10.99 -2.36 2.97
CA GLN A 85 12.26 -2.83 2.42
C GLN A 85 13.45 -2.07 3.01
N GLY A 86 14.36 -2.80 3.67
CA GLY A 86 15.56 -2.20 4.27
C GLY A 86 15.33 -1.69 5.70
N SER A 87 14.10 -1.69 6.20
CA SER A 87 13.79 -1.44 7.61
C SER A 87 13.80 -2.75 8.40
N GLU A 88 14.60 -2.79 9.48
CA GLU A 88 14.58 -3.88 10.46
C GLU A 88 13.36 -3.81 11.38
N GLU A 89 12.84 -2.61 11.63
CA GLU A 89 11.62 -2.37 12.40
C GLU A 89 10.39 -2.33 11.49
N SER A 90 9.22 -2.59 12.06
CA SER A 90 7.96 -2.47 11.31
C SER A 90 7.72 -1.02 10.92
N VAL A 91 7.38 -0.79 9.65
CA VAL A 91 6.96 0.53 9.15
C VAL A 91 5.46 0.77 9.31
N GLN A 92 4.70 -0.24 9.76
CA GLN A 92 3.27 -0.11 9.97
C GLN A 92 3.00 0.59 11.30
N ALA A 93 2.43 1.79 11.23
CA ALA A 93 2.02 2.56 12.39
C ALA A 93 0.49 2.63 12.46
N ALA A 94 -0.08 2.18 13.59
CA ALA A 94 -1.50 2.33 13.85
C ALA A 94 -1.86 3.82 13.98
N ASP A 95 -3.05 4.19 13.50
CA ASP A 95 -3.63 5.53 13.62
C ASP A 95 -2.82 6.69 13.01
N ILE A 96 -1.79 6.39 12.22
CA ILE A 96 -1.04 7.38 11.43
C ILE A 96 -1.58 7.39 10.00
N SER A 97 -2.17 8.52 9.61
CA SER A 97 -2.59 8.74 8.23
C SER A 97 -1.40 9.04 7.31
N VAL A 98 -1.55 8.82 6.01
CA VAL A 98 -0.55 9.20 5.00
C VAL A 98 -0.22 10.70 5.06
N GLY A 99 -1.22 11.55 5.33
CA GLY A 99 -1.00 13.00 5.48
C GLY A 99 -0.20 13.34 6.73
N SER A 100 -0.48 12.67 7.85
CA SER A 100 0.28 12.81 9.10
C SER A 100 1.73 12.35 8.93
N ALA A 101 1.95 11.21 8.25
CA ALA A 101 3.28 10.73 7.93
C ALA A 101 4.02 11.70 7.00
N ALA A 102 3.34 12.25 5.98
CA ALA A 102 3.92 13.25 5.08
C ALA A 102 4.36 14.51 5.82
N ALA A 103 3.62 14.97 6.82
CA ALA A 103 4.01 16.12 7.63
C ALA A 103 5.36 15.92 8.34
N CYS A 104 5.70 14.68 8.73
CA CYS A 104 7.00 14.36 9.33
C CYS A 104 8.19 14.51 8.35
N LEU A 105 7.94 14.63 7.04
CA LEU A 105 8.98 14.91 6.04
C LEU A 105 9.38 16.39 5.98
N VAL A 106 8.58 17.29 6.57
CA VAL A 106 8.85 18.74 6.55
C VAL A 106 9.85 19.07 7.66
N LYS A 107 11.09 19.38 7.27
CA LYS A 107 12.17 19.75 8.22
C LYS A 107 12.58 21.22 8.12
N SER A 108 12.18 21.89 7.04
CA SER A 108 12.38 23.33 6.81
C SER A 108 11.18 23.93 6.07
N GLU A 109 11.12 25.26 5.99
CA GLU A 109 10.10 25.96 5.19
C GLU A 109 10.14 25.53 3.71
N ASP A 110 11.33 25.34 3.14
CA ASP A 110 11.53 24.87 1.76
C ASP A 110 10.91 23.49 1.49
N ASP A 111 10.82 22.63 2.51
CA ASP A 111 10.18 21.31 2.38
C ASP A 111 8.67 21.40 2.27
N THR A 112 8.06 22.42 2.89
CA THR A 112 6.61 22.54 3.04
C THR A 112 5.91 22.52 1.68
N ASP A 113 6.30 23.42 0.78
CA ASP A 113 5.72 23.52 -0.56
C ASP A 113 5.92 22.24 -1.37
N ARG A 114 7.09 21.62 -1.23
CA ARG A 114 7.45 20.41 -1.96
C ARG A 114 6.61 19.21 -1.51
N ILE A 115 6.43 19.03 -0.20
CA ILE A 115 5.62 17.94 0.36
C ILE A 115 4.14 18.20 0.10
N LEU A 116 3.66 19.43 0.27
CA LEU A 116 2.29 19.81 -0.01
C LEU A 116 1.92 19.56 -1.49
N LYS A 117 2.79 19.91 -2.44
CA LYS A 117 2.57 19.61 -3.87
C LYS A 117 2.39 18.11 -4.12
N ARG A 118 3.19 17.26 -3.48
CA ARG A 118 3.08 15.79 -3.63
C ARG A 118 1.82 15.24 -2.98
N LEU A 119 1.46 15.75 -1.80
CA LEU A 119 0.22 15.36 -1.14
C LEU A 119 -1.02 15.79 -1.95
N ASN A 120 -0.97 16.96 -2.59
CA ASN A 120 -2.01 17.42 -3.49
C ASN A 120 -2.19 16.48 -4.69
N LEU A 121 -1.10 16.00 -5.30
CA LEU A 121 -1.19 14.99 -6.37
C LEU A 121 -1.93 13.71 -5.93
N VAL A 122 -1.67 13.25 -4.70
CA VAL A 122 -2.41 12.11 -4.11
C VAL A 122 -3.90 12.46 -3.95
N ALA A 123 -4.21 13.64 -3.42
CA ALA A 123 -5.58 14.07 -3.15
C ALA A 123 -6.41 14.34 -4.41
N THR A 124 -5.76 14.73 -5.51
CA THR A 124 -6.42 15.07 -6.79
C THR A 124 -6.33 13.98 -7.84
N ALA A 125 -5.80 12.80 -7.50
CA ALA A 125 -5.68 11.69 -8.43
C ALA A 125 -7.05 11.30 -9.00
N VAL A 126 -7.13 11.12 -10.31
CA VAL A 126 -8.41 10.89 -11.03
C VAL A 126 -8.69 9.43 -11.33
N SER A 127 -7.74 8.54 -11.02
CA SER A 127 -7.89 7.09 -11.16
C SER A 127 -7.13 6.34 -10.07
N GLN A 128 -7.44 5.07 -9.88
CA GLN A 128 -6.77 4.20 -8.92
C GLN A 128 -5.30 3.97 -9.30
N ALA A 129 -5.01 3.86 -10.60
CA ALA A 129 -3.65 3.73 -11.11
C ALA A 129 -2.82 4.99 -10.82
N ASP A 130 -3.40 6.16 -11.07
CA ASP A 130 -2.78 7.47 -10.80
C ASP A 130 -2.57 7.70 -9.29
N LEU A 131 -3.56 7.34 -8.48
CA LEU A 131 -3.47 7.36 -7.01
C LEU A 131 -2.33 6.46 -6.52
N ALA A 132 -2.25 5.22 -7.01
CA ALA A 132 -1.19 4.28 -6.66
C ALA A 132 0.20 4.80 -7.06
N TYR A 133 0.30 5.45 -8.23
CA TYR A 133 1.54 6.07 -8.70
C TYR A 133 1.98 7.23 -7.80
N HIS A 134 1.09 8.14 -7.44
CA HIS A 134 1.40 9.26 -6.56
C HIS A 134 1.72 8.81 -5.12
N LEU A 135 0.97 7.85 -4.58
CA LEU A 135 1.25 7.25 -3.27
C LEU A 135 2.62 6.57 -3.25
N ARG A 136 3.02 5.87 -4.33
CA ARG A 136 4.36 5.30 -4.44
C ARG A 136 5.45 6.34 -4.26
N GLY A 137 5.32 7.50 -4.92
CA GLY A 137 6.29 8.60 -4.80
C GLY A 137 6.39 9.11 -3.36
N LEU A 138 5.26 9.25 -2.66
CA LEU A 138 5.25 9.67 -1.25
C LEU A 138 5.86 8.62 -0.32
N ILE A 139 5.52 7.35 -0.50
CA ILE A 139 6.06 6.23 0.28
C ILE A 139 7.57 6.09 0.09
N GLN A 140 8.10 6.35 -1.11
CA GLN A 140 9.55 6.35 -1.34
C GLN A 140 10.28 7.42 -0.52
N LEU A 141 9.66 8.57 -0.28
CA LEU A 141 10.24 9.61 0.58
C LEU A 141 10.19 9.23 2.05
N LEU A 142 9.08 8.62 2.48
CA LEU A 142 8.90 8.16 3.86
C LEU A 142 9.86 7.02 4.22
N LYS A 143 10.13 6.16 3.25
CA LYS A 143 11.08 5.06 3.39
C LYS A 143 12.50 5.55 3.72
N GLY A 144 12.95 6.66 3.11
CA GLY A 144 14.27 7.26 3.33
C GLY A 144 15.42 6.41 2.83
#